data_AF-A0A957L1G7-F1
#
_entry.id   AF-A0A957L1G7-F1
#
_cell.length_a   1.000
_cell.length_b   1.000
_cell.length_c   1.000
_cell.angle_alpha   90.00
_cell.angle_beta   90.00
_cell.angle_gamma   90.00
#
_symmetry.space_group_name_H-M   'P 1'
#
loop_
_entity.id
_entity.type
_entity.pdbx_description
1 polymer ?
#
loop_
_entity_poly.entity_id
_entity_poly.type
_entity_poly.pdbx_seq_one_letter_code
_entity_poly.pdbx_strand_id
1 'polypeptide(L)'
;SSLGRVFTNKTILRNEAALLESPCQGDFAAQIMAPLLLDNEPVGALWLGRQNRFSAADERNVANLARISAAALTRSARHEATRDYAQQLEERVQERTQALSEANEQLRALDQL
;
A
#
# COMPACT_ATOMS: atom_id res chain seq x y z
N SER A 1 -26.49 -1.21 -1.18
CA SER A 1 -25.72 -2.27 -1.86
C SER A 1 -24.24 -2.00 -1.71
N SER A 2 -23.63 -2.58 -0.68
CA SER A 2 -22.21 -2.47 -0.34
C SER A 2 -21.43 -3.54 -1.10
N LEU A 3 -20.71 -3.14 -2.16
CA LEU A 3 -19.79 -4.03 -2.88
C LEU A 3 -18.54 -3.24 -3.26
N GLY A 4 -17.63 -3.17 -2.31
CA GLY A 4 -16.24 -2.84 -2.56
C GLY A 4 -15.38 -3.92 -1.92
N ARG A 5 -14.77 -4.79 -2.75
CA ARG A 5 -13.41 -5.28 -2.55
C ARG A 5 -12.96 -6.15 -3.72
N VAL A 6 -11.92 -5.69 -4.41
CA VAL A 6 -10.96 -6.56 -5.07
C VAL A 6 -9.57 -6.06 -4.67
N PHE A 7 -8.75 -6.95 -4.13
CA PHE A 7 -7.34 -6.76 -3.86
C PHE A 7 -6.64 -8.04 -4.30
N THR A 8 -5.71 -7.96 -5.25
CA THR A 8 -4.70 -9.00 -5.43
C THR A 8 -3.33 -8.39 -5.72
N ASN A 9 -2.40 -8.65 -4.80
CA ASN A 9 -0.96 -8.64 -5.02
C ASN A 9 -0.44 -9.93 -4.38
N LYS A 10 0.13 -10.81 -5.20
CA LYS A 10 1.15 -11.79 -4.78
C LYS A 10 2.07 -12.01 -5.98
N THR A 11 3.12 -11.21 -6.12
CA THR A 11 4.27 -11.50 -7.04
C THR A 11 3.97 -11.41 -8.56
N ILE A 12 2.99 -10.61 -8.99
CA ILE A 12 2.28 -10.84 -10.26
C ILE A 12 3.02 -10.26 -11.50
N LEU A 13 3.66 -10.98 -12.44
CA LEU A 13 3.98 -12.41 -12.58
C LEU A 13 5.21 -12.58 -13.50
N ARG A 14 6.22 -13.34 -13.06
CA ARG A 14 7.38 -13.78 -13.86
C ARG A 14 7.07 -15.03 -14.73
N ASN A 15 5.80 -15.39 -14.87
CA ASN A 15 5.36 -16.62 -15.53
C ASN A 15 3.94 -16.45 -16.10
N GLU A 16 3.79 -16.61 -17.40
CA GLU A 16 2.59 -16.30 -18.20
C GLU A 16 1.40 -17.26 -17.97
N ALA A 17 1.59 -18.34 -17.20
CA ALA A 17 0.64 -19.46 -17.14
C ALA A 17 -0.41 -19.41 -16.00
N ALA A 18 -0.44 -18.37 -15.16
CA ALA A 18 -1.37 -18.30 -14.01
C ALA A 18 -2.46 -17.22 -14.16
N LEU A 19 -2.71 -16.74 -15.38
CA LEU A 19 -3.96 -16.07 -15.69
C LEU A 19 -5.02 -17.16 -15.82
N LEU A 20 -5.99 -17.24 -14.90
CA LEU A 20 -7.39 -17.59 -15.21
C LEU A 20 -8.29 -17.90 -14.02
N GLU A 21 -7.92 -17.58 -12.78
CA GLU A 21 -8.93 -17.54 -11.71
C GLU A 21 -8.80 -16.23 -10.93
N SER A 22 -9.23 -15.13 -11.53
CA SER A 22 -9.53 -13.90 -10.80
C SER A 22 -11.02 -13.56 -10.93
N PRO A 23 -11.70 -13.27 -9.81
CA PRO A 23 -13.15 -13.15 -9.70
C PRO A 23 -13.59 -11.79 -10.18
N CYS A 24 -13.48 -11.59 -11.48
CA CYS A 24 -14.01 -10.43 -12.16
C CYS A 24 -15.46 -10.80 -12.47
N GLN A 25 -16.33 -10.76 -11.45
CA GLN A 25 -17.76 -11.04 -11.60
C GLN A 25 -18.40 -9.91 -12.41
N GLY A 26 -18.13 -9.90 -13.71
CA GLY A 26 -18.66 -8.95 -14.67
C GLY A 26 -18.42 -9.49 -16.06
N ASP A 27 -19.49 -9.59 -16.84
CA ASP A 27 -19.38 -9.88 -18.26
C ASP A 27 -18.77 -8.64 -18.92
N PHE A 28 -17.53 -8.76 -19.43
CA PHE A 28 -16.80 -7.67 -20.06
C PHE A 28 -16.35 -8.10 -21.46
N ALA A 29 -16.90 -7.49 -22.50
CA ALA A 29 -16.47 -7.72 -23.88
C ALA A 29 -15.15 -6.99 -24.26
N ALA A 30 -14.68 -6.04 -23.44
CA ALA A 30 -13.40 -5.35 -23.65
C ALA A 30 -12.67 -5.08 -22.33
N GLN A 31 -11.34 -5.15 -22.37
CA GLN A 31 -10.48 -4.91 -21.20
C GLN A 31 -9.26 -4.07 -21.57
N ILE A 32 -8.79 -3.26 -20.63
CA ILE A 32 -7.53 -2.52 -20.73
C ILE A 32 -6.77 -2.61 -19.39
N MET A 33 -5.45 -2.73 -19.48
CA MET A 33 -4.56 -2.81 -18.34
C MET A 33 -3.41 -1.81 -18.51
N ALA A 34 -3.03 -1.15 -17.42
CA ALA A 34 -1.85 -0.29 -17.37
C ALA A 34 -1.05 -0.56 -16.09
N PRO A 35 0.29 -0.68 -16.18
CA PRO A 35 1.13 -0.87 -15.01
C PRO A 35 1.19 0.42 -14.18
N LEU A 36 1.20 0.27 -12.86
CA LEU A 36 1.54 1.34 -11.93
C LEU A 36 3.06 1.32 -11.76
N LEU A 37 3.75 2.31 -12.32
CA LEU A 37 5.22 2.37 -12.29
C LEU A 37 5.72 3.43 -11.29
N LEU A 38 6.67 3.04 -10.45
CA LEU A 38 7.46 3.93 -9.62
C LEU A 38 8.93 3.76 -10.01
N ASP A 39 9.61 4.82 -10.42
CA ASP A 39 11.03 4.75 -10.85
C ASP A 39 11.31 3.61 -11.85
N ASN A 40 10.36 3.39 -12.77
CA ASN A 40 10.35 2.33 -13.78
C ASN A 40 10.18 0.89 -13.23
N GLU A 41 9.82 0.75 -11.96
CA GLU A 41 9.50 -0.53 -11.31
C GLU A 41 7.97 -0.69 -11.16
N PRO A 42 7.40 -1.85 -11.57
CA PRO A 42 5.97 -2.10 -11.43
C PRO A 42 5.60 -2.38 -9.96
N VAL A 43 4.84 -1.45 -9.37
CA VAL A 43 4.32 -1.57 -8.00
C VAL A 43 2.87 -2.10 -7.96
N GLY A 44 2.24 -2.26 -9.13
CA GLY A 44 0.90 -2.80 -9.28
C GLY A 44 0.37 -2.67 -10.72
N ALA A 45 -0.92 -2.93 -10.90
CA ALA A 45 -1.61 -2.77 -12.18
C ALA A 45 -3.00 -2.17 -11.98
N LEU A 46 -3.39 -1.28 -12.90
CA LEU A 46 -4.76 -0.80 -13.07
C LEU A 46 -5.43 -1.60 -14.17
N TRP A 47 -6.59 -2.19 -13.88
CA TRP A 47 -7.35 -2.99 -14.83
C TRP A 47 -8.79 -2.49 -14.91
N LEU A 48 -9.30 -2.33 -16.12
CA LEU A 48 -10.66 -1.86 -16.40
C LEU A 48 -11.32 -2.78 -17.41
N GLY A 49 -12.51 -3.27 -17.07
CA GLY A 49 -13.40 -4.02 -17.96
C GLY A 49 -14.65 -3.21 -18.27
N ARG A 50 -15.10 -3.26 -19.54
CA ARG A 50 -16.41 -2.71 -19.94
C ARG A 50 -16.95 -3.46 -21.16
N GLN A 51 -18.23 -3.27 -21.49
CA GLN A 51 -18.86 -3.95 -22.64
C GLN A 51 -18.47 -3.31 -23.99
N ASN A 52 -18.18 -2.01 -24.01
CA ASN A 52 -17.81 -1.30 -25.25
C ASN A 52 -16.30 -1.28 -25.47
N ARG A 53 -15.86 -1.34 -26.73
CA ARG A 53 -14.42 -1.27 -27.08
C ARG A 53 -13.76 -0.01 -26.54
N PHE A 54 -12.51 -0.14 -26.12
CA PHE A 54 -11.66 1.00 -25.78
C PHE A 54 -11.19 1.73 -27.03
N SER A 55 -11.11 3.05 -26.94
CA SER A 55 -10.52 3.93 -27.93
C SER A 55 -9.08 4.26 -27.55
N ALA A 56 -8.29 4.77 -28.51
CA ALA A 56 -6.96 5.29 -28.22
C ALA A 56 -6.96 6.45 -27.19
N ALA A 57 -8.07 7.17 -27.05
CA ALA A 57 -8.23 8.18 -26.01
C ALA A 57 -8.37 7.54 -24.62
N ASP A 58 -9.10 6.41 -24.53
CA ASP A 58 -9.20 5.65 -23.29
C ASP A 58 -7.83 5.12 -22.86
N GLU A 59 -7.02 4.60 -23.80
CA GLU A 59 -5.66 4.13 -23.51
C GLU A 59 -4.79 5.20 -22.86
N ARG A 60 -4.80 6.42 -23.44
CA ARG A 60 -4.07 7.57 -22.85
C ARG A 60 -4.59 7.95 -21.48
N ASN A 61 -5.90 7.91 -21.29
CA ASN A 61 -6.51 8.23 -19.99
C ASN A 61 -6.13 7.21 -18.93
N VAL A 62 -6.17 5.92 -19.27
CA VAL A 62 -5.80 4.84 -18.35
C VAL A 62 -4.32 4.90 -18.00
N ALA A 63 -3.45 5.19 -18.96
CA ALA A 63 -2.02 5.42 -18.70
C ALA A 63 -1.79 6.61 -17.75
N ASN A 64 -2.52 7.71 -17.95
CA ASN A 64 -2.45 8.88 -17.06
C ASN A 64 -2.94 8.57 -15.64
N LEU A 65 -4.06 7.85 -15.53
CA LEU A 65 -4.60 7.41 -14.23
C LEU A 65 -3.62 6.48 -13.53
N ALA A 66 -3.02 5.52 -14.24
CA ALA A 66 -2.01 4.63 -13.70
C ALA A 66 -0.81 5.40 -13.12
N ARG A 67 -0.30 6.42 -13.84
CA ARG A 67 0.78 7.28 -13.35
C ARG A 67 0.41 8.05 -12.08
N ILE A 68 -0.79 8.62 -12.04
CA ILE A 68 -1.29 9.36 -10.86
C ILE A 68 -1.47 8.42 -9.67
N SER A 69 -2.08 7.26 -9.89
CA SER A 69 -2.28 6.23 -8.86
C SER A 69 -0.96 5.71 -8.31
N ALA A 70 0.04 5.45 -9.14
CA ALA A 70 1.37 5.03 -8.69
C ALA A 70 1.99 6.08 -7.73
N ALA A 71 1.92 7.37 -8.09
CA ALA A 71 2.43 8.45 -7.25
C ALA A 71 1.65 8.58 -5.92
N ALA A 72 0.32 8.43 -5.96
CA ALA A 72 -0.53 8.51 -4.77
C ALA A 72 -0.30 7.34 -3.80
N LEU A 73 -0.23 6.10 -4.32
CA LEU A 73 0.07 4.91 -3.52
C LEU A 73 1.43 5.02 -2.83
N THR A 74 2.44 5.54 -3.55
CA THR A 74 3.78 5.76 -3.00
C THR A 74 3.77 6.76 -1.85
N ARG A 75 3.03 7.86 -2.00
CA ARG A 75 2.91 8.88 -0.94
C ARG A 75 2.21 8.32 0.29
N SER A 76 1.14 7.55 0.09
CA SER A 76 0.41 6.91 1.19
C SER A 76 1.31 5.92 1.95
N ALA A 77 1.99 5.02 1.24
CA ALA A 77 2.88 4.04 1.84
C ALA A 77 4.05 4.68 2.62
N ARG A 78 4.64 5.75 2.08
CA ARG A 78 5.71 6.50 2.79
C ARG A 78 5.20 7.22 4.02
N HIS A 79 3.99 7.79 3.95
CA HIS A 79 3.39 8.49 5.08
C HIS A 79 3.03 7.51 6.21
N GLU A 80 2.46 6.36 5.87
CA GLU A 80 2.15 5.29 6.81
C GLU A 80 3.41 4.74 7.48
N ALA A 81 4.46 4.42 6.71
CA ALA A 81 5.72 3.94 7.27
C ALA A 81 6.40 4.97 8.20
N THR A 82 6.32 6.26 7.87
CA THR A 82 6.86 7.32 8.73
C THR A 82 6.07 7.44 10.04
N ARG A 83 4.75 7.32 9.96
CA ARG A 83 3.86 7.35 11.12
C ARG A 83 4.10 6.17 12.05
N ASP A 84 4.20 4.96 11.50
CA ASP A 84 4.45 3.74 12.27
C ASP A 84 5.80 3.81 12.98
N TYR A 85 6.83 4.28 12.28
CA TYR A 85 8.16 4.47 12.87
C TYR A 85 8.15 5.51 14.01
N ALA A 86 7.45 6.63 13.81
CA ALA A 86 7.30 7.65 14.84
C ALA A 86 6.58 7.12 16.08
N GLN A 87 5.51 6.33 15.89
CA GLN A 87 4.78 5.71 17.00
C GLN A 87 5.67 4.72 17.78
N GLN A 88 6.40 3.84 17.08
CA GLN A 88 7.32 2.91 17.73
C GLN A 88 8.44 3.62 18.50
N LEU A 89 8.90 4.77 17.99
CA LEU A 89 9.93 5.55 18.68
C LEU A 89 9.39 6.16 19.97
N GLU A 90 8.18 6.71 19.93
CA GLU A 90 7.49 7.28 21.09
C GLU A 90 7.30 6.22 22.20
N GLU A 91 6.80 5.03 21.83
CA GLU A 91 6.62 3.90 22.76
C GLU A 91 7.95 3.54 23.45
N ARG A 92 9.03 3.40 22.67
CA ARG A 92 10.37 3.08 23.21
C ARG A 92 10.98 4.19 24.07
N VAL A 93 10.60 5.44 23.86
CA VAL A 93 11.03 6.57 24.69
C VAL A 93 10.28 6.54 26.00
N GLN A 94 8.97 6.28 25.98
CA GLN A 94 8.15 6.16 27.18
C GLN A 94 8.64 5.02 28.07
N GLU A 95 8.84 3.83 27.50
CA GLU A 95 9.37 2.66 28.23
C GLU A 95 10.71 2.97 28.92
N ARG A 96 11.65 3.57 28.19
CA ARG A 96 12.97 3.92 28.74
C ARG A 96 12.90 5.03 29.78
N THR A 97 12.02 6.00 29.60
CA THR A 97 11.83 7.09 30.57
C THR A 97 11.25 6.55 31.87
N GLN A 98 10.29 5.64 31.77
CA GLN A 98 9.66 5.01 32.93
C GLN A 98 10.66 4.13 33.69
N ALA A 99 11.38 3.25 32.99
CA ALA A 99 12.42 2.42 33.60
C ALA A 99 13.52 3.27 34.28
N LEU A 100 13.90 4.40 33.66
CA LEU A 100 14.88 5.31 34.24
C LEU A 100 14.34 6.02 35.48
N SER A 101 13.07 6.43 35.49
CA SER A 101 12.41 7.05 36.65
C SER A 101 12.37 6.08 37.83
N GLU A 102 11.94 4.85 37.58
CA GLU A 102 11.86 3.78 38.58
C GLU A 102 13.25 3.48 39.18
N ALA A 103 14.28 3.37 38.36
CA ALA A 103 15.65 3.16 38.83
C ALA A 103 16.17 4.35 39.66
N ASN A 104 15.84 5.59 39.27
CA ASN A 104 16.21 6.78 40.02
C ASN A 104 15.53 6.85 41.39
N GLU A 105 14.25 6.47 41.45
CA GLU A 105 13.49 6.41 42.70
C GLU A 105 14.06 5.34 43.65
N GLN A 106 14.41 4.15 43.13
CA GLN A 106 15.04 3.09 43.91
C GLN A 106 16.39 3.52 44.49
N LEU A 107 17.24 4.18 43.69
CA LEU A 107 18.52 4.69 44.16
C LEU A 107 18.36 5.73 45.27
N ARG A 108 17.43 6.68 45.09
CA ARG A 108 17.15 7.71 46.11
C ARG A 108 16.60 7.14 47.41
N ALA A 109 15.82 6.06 47.34
CA ALA A 109 15.30 5.40 48.53
C ALA A 109 16.40 4.68 49.34
N LEU A 110 17.43 4.15 48.66
CA LEU A 110 18.57 3.49 49.31
C LEU A 110 19.52 4.49 49.97
N ASP A 111 19.74 5.67 49.37
CA ASP A 111 20.59 6.73 49.93
C ASP A 111 19.98 7.43 51.17
N GLN A 112 18.70 7.18 51.48
CA GLN A 112 17.99 7.74 52.64
C GLN A 112 17.93 6.82 53.86
N LEU A 113 18.56 5.63 53.79
CA LEU A 113 18.71 4.66 54.88
C LEU A 113 20.11 4.72 55.49
#